data_AF-A0AAJ7E9R4-F1
#
_entry.id   AF-A0AAJ7E9R4-F1
#
_cell.length_a   1.000
_cell.length_b   1.000
_cell.length_c   1.000
_cell.angle_alpha   90.00
_cell.angle_beta   90.00
_cell.angle_gamma   90.00
#
_symmetry.space_group_name_H-M   'P 1'
#
loop_
_entity.id
_entity.type
_entity.pdbx_description
1 polymer ?
#
loop_
_entity_poly.entity_id
_entity_poly.type
_entity_poly.pdbx_seq_one_letter_code
_entity_poly.pdbx_strand_id
1 'polypeptide(L)'
;MAAVYFIAFILLFVNCEVFADSTEQNEACQAVFNSTIDDKKCCEGSMWDDSGESTKCKDDADMQCDFFKCLAEENGLLVDDKINDKKVKELLNQWEKEYPSEKASIERVRRNCSGGKFIELMADSSASDDACEPLNFYLCVYINMIFECSSWKQDAQCSKMKEYTETCKKFLDI
;
A
#
# COMPACT_ATOMS: atom_id res chain seq x y z
N MET A 1 -18.86 -10.78 -56.81
CA MET A 1 -18.69 -11.62 -55.60
C MET A 1 -17.48 -11.10 -54.84
N ALA A 2 -17.68 -10.05 -54.04
CA ALA A 2 -16.62 -9.38 -53.30
C ALA A 2 -17.26 -8.85 -52.02
N ALA A 3 -17.22 -9.61 -50.93
CA ALA A 3 -17.52 -9.15 -49.57
C ALA A 3 -17.47 -10.32 -48.57
N VAL A 4 -16.34 -11.04 -48.44
CA VAL A 4 -16.22 -12.00 -47.33
C VAL A 4 -14.83 -12.06 -46.68
N TYR A 5 -13.80 -11.42 -47.25
CA TYR A 5 -12.42 -11.60 -46.76
C TYR A 5 -11.85 -10.48 -45.87
N PHE A 6 -12.65 -9.49 -45.45
CA PHE A 6 -12.14 -8.38 -44.63
C PHE A 6 -12.45 -8.45 -43.12
N ILE A 7 -13.31 -9.38 -42.68
CA ILE A 7 -13.77 -9.42 -41.27
C ILE A 7 -12.85 -10.28 -40.39
N ALA A 8 -12.04 -11.18 -40.97
CA ALA A 8 -11.18 -12.09 -40.21
C ALA A 8 -9.89 -11.45 -39.65
N PHE A 9 -9.47 -10.28 -40.13
CA PHE A 9 -8.22 -9.63 -39.69
C PHE A 9 -8.39 -8.69 -38.49
N ILE A 10 -9.62 -8.25 -38.18
CA ILE A 10 -9.88 -7.29 -37.09
C ILE A 10 -9.96 -8.00 -35.73
N LEU A 11 -10.28 -9.30 -35.69
CA LEU A 11 -10.45 -10.05 -34.44
C LEU A 11 -9.14 -10.59 -33.83
N LEU A 12 -8.01 -10.48 -34.52
CA LEU A 12 -6.70 -10.94 -34.02
C LEU A 12 -5.95 -9.87 -33.23
N PHE A 13 -6.32 -8.59 -33.32
CA PHE A 13 -5.64 -7.50 -32.60
C PHE A 13 -6.31 -7.13 -31.27
N VAL A 14 -7.52 -7.63 -30.98
CA VAL A 14 -8.26 -7.24 -29.77
C VAL A 14 -7.87 -8.06 -28.53
N ASN A 15 -7.09 -9.13 -28.67
CA ASN A 15 -6.74 -10.03 -27.55
C ASN A 15 -5.30 -9.89 -27.04
N CYS A 16 -4.47 -8.99 -27.61
CA CYS A 16 -3.10 -8.78 -27.10
C CYS A 16 -3.03 -7.79 -25.93
N GLU A 17 -4.03 -6.92 -25.74
CA GLU A 17 -3.98 -5.90 -24.68
C GLU A 17 -4.31 -6.47 -23.29
N VAL A 18 -5.07 -7.56 -23.21
CA VAL A 18 -5.58 -8.09 -21.92
C VAL A 18 -4.52 -8.87 -21.13
N PHE A 19 -3.52 -9.45 -21.79
CA PHE A 19 -2.50 -10.27 -21.11
C PHE A 19 -1.23 -9.49 -20.72
N ALA A 20 -0.85 -8.47 -21.50
CA ALA A 20 0.31 -7.62 -21.18
C ALA A 20 0.04 -6.74 -19.94
N ASP A 21 -1.18 -6.20 -19.85
CA ASP A 21 -1.60 -5.28 -18.78
C ASP A 21 -1.52 -5.93 -17.39
N SER A 22 -2.00 -7.18 -17.26
CA SER A 22 -1.92 -7.91 -15.98
C SER A 22 -0.50 -8.27 -15.52
N THR A 23 0.44 -8.46 -16.46
CA THR A 23 1.83 -8.78 -16.12
C THR A 23 2.56 -7.53 -15.64
N GLU A 24 2.41 -6.42 -16.37
CA GLU A 24 2.96 -5.12 -16.00
C GLU A 24 2.38 -4.61 -14.66
N GLN A 25 1.09 -4.81 -14.42
CA GLN A 25 0.44 -4.47 -13.16
C GLN A 25 0.96 -5.30 -11.98
N ASN A 26 1.11 -6.61 -12.16
CA ASN A 26 1.66 -7.49 -11.12
C ASN A 26 3.13 -7.14 -10.82
N GLU A 27 3.94 -6.91 -11.85
CA GLU A 27 5.33 -6.46 -11.68
C GLU A 27 5.41 -5.11 -10.97
N ALA A 28 4.54 -4.15 -11.30
CA ALA A 28 4.47 -2.86 -10.63
C ALA A 28 4.10 -3.02 -9.14
N CYS A 29 3.10 -3.86 -8.83
CA CYS A 29 2.73 -4.12 -7.44
C CYS A 29 3.83 -4.86 -6.67
N GLN A 30 4.50 -5.84 -7.28
CA GLN A 30 5.65 -6.50 -6.68
C GLN A 30 6.79 -5.51 -6.42
N ALA A 31 7.02 -4.56 -7.34
CA ALA A 31 8.02 -3.53 -7.14
C ALA A 31 7.66 -2.58 -5.98
N VAL A 32 6.38 -2.30 -5.73
CA VAL A 32 5.94 -1.52 -4.56
C VAL A 32 6.10 -2.33 -3.27
N PHE A 33 5.66 -3.59 -3.24
CA PHE A 33 5.63 -4.40 -2.02
C PHE A 33 6.99 -5.00 -1.62
N ASN A 34 7.84 -5.31 -2.61
CA ASN A 34 9.16 -5.93 -2.41
C ASN A 34 10.30 -5.00 -2.83
N SER A 35 10.06 -3.68 -2.78
CA SER A 35 10.91 -2.69 -3.42
C SER A 35 12.39 -2.80 -3.02
N THR A 36 13.25 -2.79 -4.04
CA THR A 36 14.70 -2.52 -3.90
C THR A 36 15.02 -1.02 -3.92
N ILE A 37 14.02 -0.19 -4.25
CA ILE A 37 14.09 1.27 -4.22
C ILE A 37 13.51 1.75 -2.89
N ASP A 38 14.33 2.46 -2.11
CA ASP A 38 13.90 3.05 -0.84
C ASP A 38 12.89 4.17 -1.11
N ASP A 39 11.61 3.83 -1.05
CA ASP A 39 10.48 4.69 -1.36
C ASP A 39 10.27 5.78 -0.30
N LYS A 40 10.72 5.57 0.94
CA LYS A 40 10.83 6.64 1.95
C LYS A 40 11.83 7.71 1.54
N LYS A 41 12.89 7.36 0.82
CA LYS A 41 13.80 8.36 0.22
C LYS A 41 13.20 9.07 -0.98
N CYS A 42 12.13 8.54 -1.58
CA CYS A 42 11.52 9.06 -2.80
C CYS A 42 10.28 9.91 -2.57
N CYS A 43 9.45 9.55 -1.59
CA CYS A 43 8.28 10.32 -1.21
C CYS A 43 8.65 11.32 -0.11
N GLU A 44 8.63 12.61 -0.44
CA GLU A 44 8.79 13.69 0.53
C GLU A 44 7.44 13.99 1.19
N GLY A 45 7.37 14.08 2.51
CA GLY A 45 6.10 14.32 3.18
C GLY A 45 6.17 14.26 4.71
N SER A 46 5.46 15.19 5.34
CA SER A 46 5.59 15.56 6.76
C SER A 46 5.18 14.51 7.78
N MET A 47 4.61 13.37 7.36
CA MET A 47 4.24 12.29 8.27
C MET A 47 5.28 11.16 8.32
N TRP A 48 6.05 10.99 7.24
CA TRP A 48 7.11 9.98 7.15
C TRP A 48 8.38 10.40 7.87
N ASP A 49 8.69 11.70 7.82
CA ASP A 49 9.87 12.27 8.47
C ASP A 49 9.71 12.37 10.00
N ASP A 50 8.46 12.44 10.47
CA ASP A 50 8.08 12.57 11.89
C ASP A 50 7.66 11.22 12.52
N SER A 51 7.72 10.10 11.77
CA SER A 51 7.53 8.77 12.35
C SER A 51 8.75 8.45 13.21
N GLY A 52 8.80 9.07 14.39
CA GLY A 52 9.87 8.91 15.35
C GLY A 52 10.09 7.43 15.63
N GLU A 53 11.36 7.03 15.60
CA GLU A 53 11.78 5.71 16.09
C GLU A 53 11.12 5.46 17.45
N SER A 54 10.46 4.31 17.60
CA SER A 54 9.87 3.97 18.89
C SER A 54 10.95 3.97 19.96
N THR A 55 10.68 4.65 21.08
CA THR A 55 11.59 4.68 22.22
C THR A 55 11.49 3.41 23.09
N LYS A 56 10.54 2.52 22.78
CA LYS A 56 10.17 1.37 23.62
C LYS A 56 10.21 0.03 22.89
N CYS A 57 9.91 0.02 21.59
CA CYS A 57 9.90 -1.17 20.77
C CYS A 57 11.26 -1.34 20.13
N LYS A 58 11.93 -2.45 20.45
CA LYS A 58 13.21 -2.78 19.81
C LYS A 58 12.95 -3.20 18.38
N ASP A 59 13.53 -2.45 17.46
CA ASP A 59 13.63 -2.86 16.07
C ASP A 59 14.70 -3.94 15.97
N ASP A 60 14.25 -5.18 15.87
CA ASP A 60 15.13 -6.33 15.74
C ASP A 60 15.37 -6.68 14.24
N ALA A 61 15.41 -5.68 13.33
CA ALA A 61 15.77 -5.75 11.89
C ALA A 61 14.94 -6.69 10.99
N ASP A 62 14.43 -7.78 11.52
CA ASP A 62 13.40 -8.61 10.93
C ASP A 62 12.06 -7.92 11.22
N MET A 63 11.23 -7.69 10.21
CA MET A 63 9.86 -7.16 10.33
C MET A 63 8.95 -8.15 11.08
N GLN A 64 9.27 -8.41 12.35
CA GLN A 64 8.62 -9.41 13.19
C GLN A 64 7.33 -8.87 13.77
N CYS A 65 6.36 -9.75 13.95
CA CYS A 65 5.06 -9.42 14.51
C CYS A 65 5.16 -8.71 15.86
N ASP A 66 6.12 -9.13 16.70
CA ASP A 66 6.31 -8.59 18.05
C ASP A 66 6.65 -7.10 18.05
N PHE A 67 7.42 -6.63 17.06
CA PHE A 67 7.72 -5.21 16.90
C PHE A 67 6.45 -4.41 16.60
N PHE A 68 5.66 -4.85 15.63
CA PHE A 68 4.43 -4.15 15.25
C PHE A 68 3.32 -4.28 16.29
N LYS A 69 3.30 -5.37 17.06
CA LYS A 69 2.44 -5.51 18.22
C LYS A 69 2.82 -4.49 19.29
N CYS A 70 4.11 -4.37 19.61
CA CYS A 70 4.60 -3.35 20.53
C CYS A 70 4.26 -1.93 20.04
N LEU A 71 4.44 -1.63 18.75
CA LEU A 71 4.07 -0.33 18.18
C LEU A 71 2.56 -0.06 18.32
N ALA A 72 1.73 -1.06 18.03
CA ALA A 72 0.28 -0.93 18.18
C ALA A 72 -0.12 -0.71 19.64
N GLU A 73 0.54 -1.37 20.61
CA GLU A 73 0.35 -1.12 22.04
C GLU A 73 0.77 0.29 22.44
N GLU A 74 1.94 0.76 21.99
CA GLU A 74 2.45 2.10 22.28
C GLU A 74 1.50 3.18 21.75
N ASN A 75 0.90 2.97 20.58
CA ASN A 75 -0.09 3.86 19.97
C ASN A 75 -1.52 3.65 20.53
N GLY A 76 -1.71 2.75 21.49
CA GLY A 76 -3.01 2.48 22.12
C GLY A 76 -4.05 1.90 21.16
N LEU A 77 -3.60 1.17 20.14
CA LEU A 77 -4.43 0.59 19.07
C LEU A 77 -4.95 -0.80 19.40
N LEU A 78 -4.39 -1.49 20.40
CA LEU A 78 -4.78 -2.86 20.73
C LEU A 78 -5.90 -2.97 21.78
N VAL A 79 -6.76 -3.97 21.60
CA VAL A 79 -7.66 -4.54 22.62
C VAL A 79 -7.62 -6.05 22.46
N ASP A 80 -7.31 -6.78 23.54
CA ASP A 80 -7.14 -8.24 23.53
C ASP A 80 -6.18 -8.73 22.42
N ASP A 81 -5.03 -8.05 22.28
CA ASP A 81 -3.99 -8.29 21.26
C ASP A 81 -4.42 -8.10 19.80
N LYS A 82 -5.59 -7.50 19.56
CA LYS A 82 -6.12 -7.23 18.21
C LYS A 82 -6.27 -5.74 17.93
N ILE A 83 -6.20 -5.37 16.65
CA ILE A 83 -6.38 -3.98 16.25
C ILE A 83 -7.81 -3.56 16.54
N ASN A 84 -7.96 -2.45 17.25
CA ASN A 84 -9.24 -1.90 17.60
C ASN A 84 -9.63 -0.80 16.60
N ASP A 85 -10.62 -1.07 15.75
CA ASP A 85 -11.10 -0.13 14.73
C ASP A 85 -11.50 1.25 15.29
N LYS A 86 -12.05 1.29 16.52
CA LYS A 86 -12.43 2.56 17.15
C LYS A 86 -11.18 3.37 17.49
N LYS A 87 -10.12 2.73 17.99
CA LYS A 87 -8.83 3.36 18.26
C LYS A 87 -8.12 3.81 16.99
N VAL A 88 -8.14 2.99 15.94
CA VAL A 88 -7.66 3.39 14.61
C VAL A 88 -8.40 4.63 14.12
N LYS A 89 -9.73 4.67 14.23
CA LYS A 89 -10.52 5.85 13.84
C LYS A 89 -10.15 7.09 14.65
N GLU A 90 -9.93 6.95 15.96
CA GLU A 90 -9.47 8.03 16.84
C GLU A 90 -8.10 8.56 16.37
N LEU A 91 -7.15 7.67 16.08
CA LEU A 91 -5.82 8.00 15.57
C LEU A 91 -5.87 8.72 14.22
N LEU A 92 -6.63 8.20 13.25
CA LEU A 92 -6.74 8.83 11.92
C LEU A 92 -7.39 10.23 11.99
N ASN A 93 -8.32 10.44 12.93
CA ASN A 93 -8.90 11.77 13.16
C ASN A 93 -7.89 12.75 13.80
N GLN A 94 -6.92 12.24 14.56
CA GLN A 94 -5.82 13.03 15.10
C GLN A 94 -4.82 13.37 13.98
N TRP A 95 -4.41 12.39 13.18
CA TRP A 95 -3.53 12.61 12.04
C TRP A 95 -4.10 13.64 11.05
N GLU A 96 -5.41 13.61 10.77
CA GLU A 96 -6.02 14.59 9.85
C GLU A 96 -5.96 16.03 10.40
N LYS A 97 -5.93 16.21 11.72
CA LYS A 97 -5.78 17.52 12.37
C LYS A 97 -4.32 17.98 12.40
N GLU A 98 -3.39 17.07 12.63
CA GLU A 98 -1.96 17.35 12.74
C GLU A 98 -1.32 17.55 11.36
N TYR A 99 -1.74 16.76 10.38
CA TYR A 99 -1.20 16.73 9.01
C TYR A 99 -2.31 16.97 7.97
N PRO A 100 -2.91 18.17 7.92
CA PRO A 100 -4.01 18.46 6.99
C PRO A 100 -3.60 18.37 5.51
N SER A 101 -2.30 18.50 5.19
CA SER A 101 -1.75 18.27 3.85
C SER A 101 -1.84 16.81 3.41
N GLU A 102 -1.88 15.87 4.36
CA GLU A 102 -1.91 14.42 4.13
C GLU A 102 -3.34 13.85 4.08
N LYS A 103 -4.35 14.73 3.97
CA LYS A 103 -5.76 14.32 4.03
C LYS A 103 -6.10 13.22 3.01
N ALA A 104 -5.57 13.28 1.79
CA ALA A 104 -5.82 12.25 0.77
C ALA A 104 -5.31 10.87 1.21
N SER A 105 -4.08 10.83 1.71
CA SER A 105 -3.42 9.65 2.28
C SER A 105 -4.24 9.07 3.44
N ILE A 106 -4.63 9.92 4.39
CA ILE A 106 -5.39 9.53 5.59
C ILE A 106 -6.78 9.00 5.23
N GLU A 107 -7.49 9.62 4.28
CA GLU A 107 -8.77 9.12 3.79
C GLU A 107 -8.64 7.78 3.09
N ARG A 108 -7.55 7.55 2.36
CA ARG A 108 -7.29 6.26 1.72
C ARG A 108 -7.03 5.16 2.76
N VAL A 109 -6.18 5.45 3.75
CA VAL A 109 -5.95 4.55 4.90
C VAL A 109 -7.27 4.21 5.60
N ARG A 110 -8.12 5.20 5.85
CA ARG A 110 -9.45 5.00 6.46
C ARG A 110 -10.34 4.07 5.65
N ARG A 111 -10.30 4.14 4.31
CA ARG A 111 -11.09 3.28 3.42
C ARG A 111 -10.57 1.84 3.36
N ASN A 112 -9.26 1.68 3.37
CA ASN A 112 -8.60 0.42 2.97
C ASN A 112 -8.02 -0.38 4.15
N CYS A 113 -7.68 0.28 5.26
CA CYS A 113 -6.96 -0.33 6.39
C CYS A 113 -7.80 -0.53 7.64
N SER A 114 -9.03 0.00 7.68
CA SER A 114 -9.97 -0.20 8.79
C SER A 114 -11.01 -1.25 8.45
N GLY A 115 -11.53 -1.96 9.46
CA GLY A 115 -12.62 -2.93 9.28
C GLY A 115 -12.21 -4.21 8.54
N GLY A 116 -10.94 -4.63 8.64
CA GLY A 116 -10.45 -5.93 8.15
C GLY A 116 -10.26 -6.06 6.63
N LYS A 117 -10.59 -5.04 5.84
CA LYS A 117 -10.52 -5.08 4.36
C LYS A 117 -9.13 -5.35 3.78
N PHE A 118 -8.07 -4.99 4.51
CA PHE A 118 -6.71 -5.21 4.04
C PHE A 118 -6.28 -6.69 4.07
N ILE A 119 -6.85 -7.48 4.99
CA ILE A 119 -6.53 -8.92 5.08
C ILE A 119 -6.91 -9.61 3.76
N GLU A 120 -7.98 -9.18 3.10
CA GLU A 120 -8.42 -9.74 1.81
C GLU A 120 -7.41 -9.48 0.67
N LEU A 121 -6.71 -8.35 0.69
CA LEU A 121 -5.72 -7.98 -0.34
C LEU A 121 -4.40 -8.74 -0.20
N MET A 122 -4.01 -9.09 1.03
CA MET A 122 -2.73 -9.78 1.32
C MET A 122 -2.88 -11.29 1.54
N ALA A 123 -4.11 -11.79 1.67
CA ALA A 123 -4.40 -13.21 1.92
C ALA A 123 -3.87 -14.14 0.81
N ASP A 124 -3.76 -13.67 -0.43
CA ASP A 124 -3.17 -14.47 -1.52
C ASP A 124 -1.62 -14.59 -1.43
N SER A 125 -0.96 -13.80 -0.58
CA SER A 125 0.50 -13.74 -0.51
C SER A 125 1.14 -14.55 0.62
N SER A 126 0.36 -15.02 1.61
CA SER A 126 0.92 -15.78 2.75
C SER A 126 -0.02 -16.89 3.23
N ALA A 127 0.25 -18.10 2.75
CA ALA A 127 -0.19 -19.33 3.38
C ALA A 127 0.53 -19.49 4.74
N SER A 128 -0.01 -18.88 5.79
CA SER A 128 0.24 -19.33 7.17
C SER A 128 -0.88 -18.83 8.08
N ASP A 129 -1.40 -19.72 8.91
CA ASP A 129 -2.41 -19.48 9.95
C ASP A 129 -1.97 -18.48 11.06
N ASP A 130 -0.84 -17.77 10.88
CA ASP A 130 -0.24 -16.77 11.79
C ASP A 130 -0.23 -15.36 11.14
N ALA A 131 -1.36 -14.91 10.59
CA ALA A 131 -1.49 -13.56 10.08
C ALA A 131 -1.37 -12.53 11.23
N CYS A 132 -0.19 -11.94 11.40
CA CYS A 132 0.05 -10.90 12.39
C CYS A 132 -0.78 -9.64 12.08
N GLU A 133 -1.93 -9.50 12.75
CA GLU A 133 -2.88 -8.40 12.52
C GLU A 133 -2.24 -7.00 12.67
N PRO A 134 -1.39 -6.72 13.69
CA PRO A 134 -0.69 -5.44 13.80
C PRO A 134 0.26 -5.16 12.62
N LEU A 135 1.08 -6.13 12.22
CA LEU A 135 1.98 -6.00 11.07
C LEU A 135 1.17 -5.67 9.81
N ASN A 136 0.10 -6.42 9.57
CA ASN A 136 -0.77 -6.20 8.42
C ASN A 136 -1.39 -4.81 8.42
N PHE A 137 -1.85 -4.33 9.59
CA PHE A 137 -2.36 -2.97 9.70
C PHE A 137 -1.31 -1.92 9.32
N TYR A 138 -0.09 -2.01 9.87
CA TYR A 138 0.97 -1.05 9.56
C TYR A 138 1.45 -1.11 8.11
N LEU A 139 1.53 -2.32 7.51
CA LEU A 139 1.79 -2.47 6.08
C LEU A 139 0.68 -1.80 5.25
N CYS A 140 -0.59 -1.97 5.62
CA CYS A 140 -1.68 -1.30 4.93
C CYS A 140 -1.53 0.22 4.95
N VAL A 141 -1.28 0.77 6.14
CA VAL A 141 -1.07 2.21 6.33
C VAL A 141 0.06 2.68 5.43
N TYR A 142 1.19 1.98 5.49
CA TYR A 142 2.37 2.27 4.69
C TYR A 142 2.06 2.38 3.19
N ILE A 143 1.50 1.32 2.62
CA ILE A 143 1.19 1.21 1.19
C ILE A 143 0.22 2.32 0.76
N ASN A 144 -0.86 2.54 1.53
CA ASN A 144 -1.87 3.52 1.15
C ASN A 144 -1.39 4.96 1.29
N MET A 145 -0.42 5.22 2.17
CA MET A 145 0.23 6.52 2.23
C MET A 145 1.17 6.73 1.03
N ILE A 146 1.94 5.72 0.62
CA ILE A 146 2.80 5.82 -0.58
C ILE A 146 1.95 6.04 -1.85
N PHE A 147 0.79 5.39 -1.97
CA PHE A 147 -0.15 5.57 -3.09
C PHE A 147 -0.74 6.99 -3.23
N GLU A 148 -0.73 7.78 -2.16
CA GLU A 148 -1.20 9.16 -2.18
C GLU A 148 -0.07 10.17 -2.00
N CYS A 149 1.19 9.72 -2.10
CA CYS A 149 2.35 10.57 -2.04
C CYS A 149 2.25 11.73 -3.05
N SER A 150 2.27 12.96 -2.54
CA SER A 150 2.07 14.17 -3.34
C SER A 150 3.38 14.83 -3.78
N SER A 151 4.51 14.51 -3.15
CA SER A 151 5.82 15.10 -3.43
C SER A 151 6.88 14.04 -3.71
N TRP A 152 6.96 13.61 -4.97
CA TRP A 152 7.99 12.67 -5.42
C TRP A 152 9.28 13.39 -5.83
N LYS A 153 10.42 12.87 -5.39
CA LYS A 153 11.72 13.30 -5.92
C LYS A 153 11.83 12.99 -7.41
N GLN A 154 12.57 13.83 -8.12
CA GLN A 154 12.66 13.81 -9.59
C GLN A 154 13.84 13.01 -10.14
N ASP A 155 14.61 12.32 -9.31
CA ASP A 155 15.66 11.44 -9.82
C ASP A 155 15.07 10.20 -10.52
N ALA A 156 15.91 9.49 -11.26
CA ALA A 156 15.48 8.39 -12.10
C ALA A 156 14.88 7.21 -11.30
N GLN A 157 15.37 6.96 -10.08
CA GLN A 157 14.86 5.87 -9.24
C GLN A 157 13.49 6.24 -8.67
N CYS A 158 13.34 7.45 -8.17
CA CYS A 158 12.08 7.91 -7.59
C CYS A 158 10.99 8.16 -8.63
N SER A 159 11.34 8.58 -9.85
CA SER A 159 10.41 8.65 -10.97
C SER A 159 9.86 7.27 -11.33
N LYS A 160 10.72 6.25 -11.34
CA LYS A 160 10.34 4.87 -11.60
C LYS A 160 9.47 4.27 -10.49
N MET A 161 9.79 4.56 -9.22
CA MET A 161 8.97 4.15 -8.09
C MET A 161 7.57 4.80 -8.12
N LYS A 162 7.50 6.08 -8.51
CA LYS A 162 6.23 6.77 -8.74
C LYS A 162 5.39 6.08 -9.80
N GLU A 163 5.97 5.71 -10.94
CA GLU A 163 5.28 4.98 -12.00
C GLU A 163 4.73 3.64 -11.51
N TYR A 164 5.55 2.85 -10.80
CA TYR A 164 5.10 1.60 -10.20
C TYR A 164 3.95 1.78 -9.22
N THR A 165 4.04 2.81 -8.38
CA THR A 165 3.00 3.20 -7.44
C THR A 165 1.69 3.54 -8.16
N GLU A 166 1.74 4.36 -9.21
CA GLU A 166 0.55 4.76 -9.98
C GLU A 166 -0.08 3.60 -10.72
N THR A 167 0.71 2.71 -11.30
CA THR A 167 0.24 1.51 -11.99
C THR A 167 -0.39 0.51 -11.01
N CYS A 168 0.27 0.22 -9.89
CA CYS A 168 -0.28 -0.68 -8.88
C CYS A 168 -1.55 -0.12 -8.23
N LYS A 169 -1.57 1.18 -7.92
CA LYS A 169 -2.75 1.86 -7.38
C LYS A 169 -3.98 1.67 -8.27
N LYS A 170 -3.83 1.84 -9.59
CA LYS A 170 -4.92 1.64 -10.56
C LYS A 170 -5.42 0.21 -10.55
N PHE A 171 -4.53 -0.78 -10.41
CA PHE A 171 -4.88 -2.19 -10.37
C PHE A 171 -5.67 -2.57 -9.10
N LEU A 172 -5.32 -1.97 -7.95
CA LEU A 172 -5.98 -2.25 -6.66
C LEU A 172 -7.25 -1.41 -6.41
N ASP A 173 -7.47 -0.35 -7.18
CA ASP A 173 -8.66 0.52 -7.11
C ASP A 173 -9.80 0.06 -8.05
N ILE A 174 -9.69 -1.11 -8.71
CA ILE A 174 -10.69 -1.70 -9.63
C ILE A 174 -11.82 -2.41 -8.89
#